data_AF-A0A849K9Q8-F1
#
_entry.id   AF-A0A849K9Q8-F1
#
_cell.length_a   1.000
_cell.length_b   1.000
_cell.length_c   1.000
_cell.angle_alpha   90.00
_cell.angle_beta   90.00
_cell.angle_gamma   90.00
#
_symmetry.space_group_name_H-M   'P 1'
#
loop_
_entity.id
_entity.type
_entity.pdbx_description
1 polymer ?
#
loop_
_entity_poly.entity_id
_entity_poly.type
_entity_poly.pdbx_seq_one_letter_code
_entity_poly.pdbx_strand_id
1 'polypeptide(L)'
;MILTEFHDSRRVDRQLVGRCARQGDPGSCEAIVSLEDELFELCVPRTAALLRAGLQRKARIPSLAFAALRKWAQRSTERRQAAIRQANLKQDRQLHRALAFTGRGE
;
A
#
# COMPACT_ATOMS: atom_id res chain seq x y z
N MET A 1 -10.51 1.40 -17.25
CA MET A 1 -9.97 2.16 -16.09
C MET A 1 -8.46 2.19 -16.14
N ILE A 2 -7.88 3.33 -15.79
CA ILE A 2 -6.43 3.50 -15.72
C ILE A 2 -6.05 3.78 -14.27
N LEU A 3 -5.10 3.03 -13.74
CA LEU A 3 -4.43 3.29 -12.46
C LEU A 3 -3.13 4.05 -12.75
N THR A 4 -2.98 5.22 -12.16
CA THR A 4 -1.77 6.07 -12.30
C THR A 4 -0.69 5.72 -11.28
N GLU A 5 -1.04 5.00 -10.23
CA GLU A 5 -0.16 4.54 -9.16
C GLU A 5 -0.78 3.32 -8.48
N PHE A 6 0.03 2.60 -7.69
CA PHE A 6 -0.48 1.55 -6.80
C PHE A 6 -0.67 2.09 -5.39
N HIS A 7 -1.82 1.76 -4.81
CA HIS A 7 -2.13 2.18 -3.45
C HIS A 7 -1.41 1.29 -2.43
N ASP A 8 -1.26 1.84 -1.22
CA ASP A 8 -0.70 1.15 -0.05
C ASP A 8 -1.32 -0.21 0.25
N SER A 9 -2.61 -0.36 -0.03
CA SER A 9 -3.33 -1.61 0.16
C SER A 9 -3.89 -2.16 -1.13
N ARG A 10 -3.69 -3.47 -1.32
CA ARG A 10 -4.28 -4.22 -2.44
C ARG A 10 -5.79 -4.17 -2.48
N ARG A 11 -6.43 -3.94 -1.33
CA ARG A 11 -7.88 -3.84 -1.25
C ARG A 11 -8.38 -2.63 -2.01
N VAL A 12 -7.69 -1.49 -1.91
CA VAL A 12 -8.08 -0.26 -2.62
C VAL A 12 -7.93 -0.44 -4.12
N ASP A 13 -6.81 -0.99 -4.58
CA ASP A 13 -6.62 -1.30 -6.01
C ASP A 13 -7.71 -2.23 -6.54
N ARG A 14 -8.08 -3.28 -5.79
CA ARG A 14 -9.17 -4.20 -6.20
C ARG A 14 -10.53 -3.52 -6.25
N GLN A 15 -10.80 -2.58 -5.34
CA GLN A 15 -12.04 -1.81 -5.36
C GLN A 15 -12.12 -0.91 -6.59
N LEU A 16 -11.00 -0.27 -6.92
CA LEU A 16 -10.87 0.52 -8.14
C LEU A 16 -11.14 -0.34 -9.37
N VAL A 17 -10.44 -1.46 -9.53
CA VAL A 17 -10.68 -2.41 -10.63
C VAL A 17 -12.15 -2.83 -10.70
N GLY A 18 -12.77 -3.14 -9.54
CA GLY A 18 -14.17 -3.54 -9.45
C GLY A 18 -15.20 -2.44 -9.74
N ARG A 19 -14.77 -1.19 -9.95
CA ARG A 19 -15.63 -0.11 -10.48
C ARG A 19 -15.81 -0.20 -11.99
N CYS A 20 -14.92 -0.88 -12.70
CA CYS A 20 -15.13 -1.25 -14.10
C CYS A 20 -15.86 -2.60 -14.18
N ALA A 21 -16.53 -2.86 -15.32
CA ALA A 21 -17.15 -4.14 -15.62
C ALA A 21 -18.21 -4.60 -14.58
N ARG A 22 -19.31 -3.87 -14.44
CA ARG A 22 -20.42 -4.27 -13.54
C ARG A 22 -21.37 -5.20 -14.27
N GLN A 23 -22.00 -6.13 -13.55
CA GLN A 23 -23.07 -7.00 -14.08
C GLN A 23 -22.71 -7.81 -15.35
N GLY A 24 -21.43 -8.14 -15.55
CA GLY A 24 -20.97 -8.88 -16.72
C GLY A 24 -20.61 -8.00 -17.92
N ASP A 25 -20.71 -6.68 -17.79
CA ASP A 25 -20.21 -5.75 -18.80
C ASP A 25 -18.71 -5.96 -19.00
N PRO A 26 -18.21 -5.99 -20.25
CA PRO A 26 -16.78 -6.03 -20.50
C PRO A 26 -16.13 -4.75 -19.96
N GLY A 27 -14.95 -4.91 -19.35
CA GLY A 27 -14.16 -3.76 -18.90
C GLY A 27 -12.68 -4.11 -18.85
N SER A 28 -11.86 -3.09 -19.08
CA SER A 28 -10.41 -3.19 -19.02
C SER A 28 -9.89 -2.37 -17.84
N CYS A 29 -8.80 -2.86 -17.23
CA CYS A 29 -8.03 -2.09 -16.28
C CYS A 29 -6.55 -2.19 -16.64
N GLU A 30 -5.90 -1.04 -16.77
CA GLU A 30 -4.48 -0.92 -17.04
C GLU A 30 -3.82 -0.06 -15.96
N ALA A 31 -2.58 -0.39 -15.61
CA ALA A 31 -1.80 0.37 -14.64
C ALA A 31 -0.58 0.95 -15.35
N ILE A 32 -0.47 2.28 -15.31
CA ILE A 32 0.66 3.05 -15.82
C ILE A 32 1.32 3.64 -14.58
N VAL A 33 2.51 3.15 -14.25
CA VAL A 33 3.14 3.36 -12.94
C VAL A 33 4.63 3.62 -13.10
N SER A 34 5.21 4.32 -12.14
CA SER A 34 6.65 4.60 -12.09
C SER A 34 7.31 3.90 -10.90
N LEU A 35 8.61 3.64 -11.03
CA LEU A 35 9.43 3.28 -9.86
C LEU A 35 9.58 4.46 -8.89
N GLU A 36 9.21 5.67 -9.31
CA GLU A 36 9.13 6.93 -8.55
C GLU A 36 7.84 7.13 -7.78
N ASP A 37 6.89 6.19 -7.90
CA ASP A 37 5.67 6.27 -7.12
C ASP A 37 5.96 6.07 -5.62
N GLU A 38 5.21 6.80 -4.80
CA GLU A 38 5.41 6.94 -3.35
C GLU A 38 5.54 5.58 -2.63
N LEU A 39 4.74 4.60 -3.05
CA LEU A 39 4.75 3.23 -2.53
C LEU A 39 6.14 2.59 -2.59
N PHE A 40 6.87 2.77 -3.69
CA PHE A 40 8.18 2.17 -3.89
C PHE A 40 9.28 2.94 -3.18
N GLU A 41 9.17 4.28 -3.12
CA GLU A 41 10.14 5.13 -2.44
C GLU A 41 10.15 4.89 -0.93
N LEU A 42 8.96 4.79 -0.32
CA LEU A 42 8.83 4.57 1.12
C LEU A 42 9.20 3.16 1.54
N CYS A 43 8.86 2.14 0.73
CA CYS A 43 8.98 0.75 1.15
C CYS A 43 10.27 0.08 0.70
N VAL A 44 10.77 0.42 -0.49
CA VAL A 44 11.88 -0.29 -1.11
C VAL A 44 12.90 0.63 -1.77
N PRO A 45 13.42 1.65 -1.06
CA PRO A 45 14.29 2.67 -1.67
C PRO A 45 15.53 2.06 -2.32
N ARG A 46 16.15 1.04 -1.68
CA ARG A 46 17.36 0.38 -2.21
C ARG A 46 17.09 -0.46 -3.46
N THR A 47 16.02 -1.25 -3.49
CA THR A 47 15.73 -2.08 -4.66
C THR A 47 15.14 -1.25 -5.81
N ALA A 48 14.35 -0.21 -5.49
CA ALA A 48 13.85 0.74 -6.46
C ALA A 48 15.02 1.47 -7.14
N ALA A 49 16.02 1.94 -6.38
CA ALA A 49 17.23 2.54 -6.92
C ALA A 49 18.03 1.59 -7.84
N LEU A 50 18.21 0.33 -7.42
CA LEU A 50 18.87 -0.69 -8.24
C LEU A 50 18.12 -0.96 -9.56
N LEU A 51 16.80 -1.08 -9.49
CA LEU A 51 15.94 -1.28 -10.67
C LEU A 51 15.94 -0.05 -11.59
N ARG A 52 15.94 1.17 -11.04
CA ARG A 52 16.10 2.41 -11.83
C ARG A 52 17.43 2.43 -12.57
N ALA A 53 18.54 2.12 -11.89
CA ALA A 53 19.86 2.05 -12.51
C ALA A 53 19.92 0.97 -13.62
N GLY A 54 19.21 -0.15 -13.44
CA GLY A 54 19.04 -1.18 -14.48
C GLY A 54 18.20 -0.69 -15.67
N LEU A 55 17.13 0.06 -15.43
CA LEU A 55 16.26 0.62 -16.47
C LEU A 55 16.97 1.62 -17.37
N GLN A 56 17.80 2.48 -16.78
CA GLN A 56 18.60 3.47 -17.52
C GLN A 56 19.53 2.81 -18.55
N ARG A 57 19.88 1.54 -18.34
CA ARG A 57 20.62 0.70 -19.31
C ARG A 57 19.74 0.03 -20.37
N LYS A 58 18.50 0.52 -20.59
CA LYS A 58 17.48 -0.04 -21.50
C LYS A 58 17.06 -1.48 -21.20
N ALA A 59 17.31 -1.99 -19.98
CA ALA A 59 16.79 -3.28 -19.57
C ALA A 59 15.29 -3.17 -19.27
N ARG A 60 14.46 -3.98 -19.94
CA ARG A 60 13.05 -4.14 -19.55
C ARG A 60 13.01 -4.88 -18.22
N ILE A 61 12.23 -4.39 -17.25
CA ILE A 61 11.99 -5.15 -16.02
C ILE A 61 11.14 -6.36 -16.38
N PRO A 62 11.54 -7.58 -15.96
CA PRO A 62 10.68 -8.75 -16.07
C PRO A 62 9.37 -8.50 -15.31
N SER A 63 8.23 -8.74 -15.98
CA SER A 63 6.89 -8.52 -15.40
C SER A 63 6.70 -9.24 -14.06
N LEU A 64 7.27 -10.44 -13.93
CA LEU A 64 7.27 -11.24 -12.69
C LEU A 64 8.04 -10.57 -11.55
N ALA A 65 9.21 -9.99 -11.84
CA ALA A 65 10.03 -9.30 -10.85
C ALA A 65 9.32 -8.05 -10.32
N PHE A 66 8.72 -7.28 -11.23
CA PHE A 66 7.91 -6.11 -10.86
C PHE A 66 6.68 -6.50 -10.03
N ALA A 67 5.95 -7.55 -10.44
CA ALA A 67 4.80 -8.04 -9.70
C ALA A 67 5.18 -8.51 -8.28
N ALA A 68 6.34 -9.17 -8.12
CA ALA A 68 6.87 -9.58 -6.83
C ALA A 68 7.24 -8.37 -5.95
N LEU A 69 7.93 -7.37 -6.53
CA LEU A 69 8.30 -6.13 -5.83
C LEU A 69 7.06 -5.39 -5.33
N ARG A 70 6.08 -5.15 -6.21
CA ARG A 70 4.80 -4.51 -5.85
C ARG A 70 4.10 -5.27 -4.72
N LYS A 71 4.02 -6.61 -4.85
CA LYS A 71 3.42 -7.48 -3.84
C LYS A 71 4.11 -7.32 -2.49
N TRP A 72 5.44 -7.23 -2.49
CA TRP A 72 6.23 -7.05 -1.27
C TRP A 72 6.03 -5.65 -0.66
N ALA A 73 6.09 -4.60 -1.46
CA ALA A 73 5.89 -3.21 -1.02
C ALA A 73 4.54 -3.04 -0.32
N GLN A 74 3.44 -3.41 -0.97
CA GLN A 74 2.10 -3.32 -0.39
C GLN A 74 1.94 -4.14 0.90
N ARG A 75 2.55 -5.33 0.96
CA ARG A 75 2.55 -6.14 2.21
C ARG A 75 3.31 -5.46 3.33
N SER A 76 4.41 -4.78 3.02
CA SER A 76 5.20 -4.05 4.00
C SER A 76 4.39 -2.88 4.57
N THR A 77 3.75 -2.08 3.70
CA THR A 77 2.89 -0.96 4.12
C THR A 77 1.70 -1.45 4.93
N GLU A 78 1.00 -2.49 4.48
CA GLU A 78 -0.15 -3.06 5.20
C GLU A 78 0.23 -3.52 6.62
N ARG A 79 1.41 -4.12 6.79
CA ARG A 79 1.95 -4.53 8.11
C ARG A 79 2.28 -3.33 8.99
N ARG A 80 2.97 -2.32 8.44
CA ARG A 80 3.29 -1.09 9.17
C ARG A 80 2.03 -0.40 9.65
N GLN A 81 1.03 -0.26 8.78
CA GLN A 81 -0.27 0.32 9.10
C GLN A 81 -1.01 -0.51 10.16
N ALA A 82 -0.92 -1.84 10.11
CA ALA A 82 -1.50 -2.70 11.15
C ALA A 82 -0.83 -2.49 12.52
N ALA A 83 0.50 -2.36 12.57
CA ALA A 83 1.24 -2.09 13.79
C ALA A 83 0.89 -0.73 14.40
N ILE A 84 0.80 0.33 13.58
CA ILE A 84 0.38 1.66 14.02
C ILE A 84 -1.03 1.61 14.62
N ARG A 85 -1.97 0.94 13.96
CA ARG A 85 -3.33 0.76 14.50
C ARG A 85 -3.35 0.06 15.85
N GLN A 86 -2.54 -0.99 16.03
CA GLN A 86 -2.43 -1.69 17.32
C GLN A 86 -1.83 -0.79 18.41
N ALA A 87 -0.80 -0.02 18.09
CA ALA A 87 -0.20 0.94 19.02
C ALA A 87 -1.21 2.01 19.45
N ASN A 88 -1.94 2.60 18.50
CA ASN A 88 -2.97 3.60 18.77
C ASN A 88 -4.09 3.03 19.66
N LEU A 89 -4.57 1.82 19.38
CA LEU A 89 -5.57 1.14 20.22
C LEU A 89 -5.05 0.86 21.63
N LYS A 90 -3.76 0.54 21.78
CA LYS A 90 -3.15 0.33 23.10
C LYS A 90 -3.08 1.64 23.89
N GLN A 91 -2.67 2.73 23.24
CA GLN A 91 -2.62 4.06 23.85
C GLN A 91 -4.01 4.53 24.26
N ASP A 92 -5.01 4.37 23.40
CA ASP A 92 -6.41 4.71 23.68
C ASP A 92 -6.94 3.95 24.90
N ARG A 93 -6.67 2.64 25.01
CA ARG A 93 -7.02 1.84 26.20
C ARG A 93 -6.33 2.33 27.47
N GLN A 94 -5.08 2.78 27.39
CA GLN A 94 -4.36 3.33 28.54
C GLN A 94 -4.98 4.65 29.01
N LEU A 95 -5.27 5.55 28.06
CA LEU A 95 -5.95 6.81 28.34
C LEU A 95 -7.33 6.57 28.97
N HIS A 96 -8.12 5.68 28.39
CA HIS A 96 -9.44 5.31 28.92
C HIS A 96 -9.35 4.74 30.34
N ARG A 97 -8.34 3.90 30.63
CA ARG A 97 -8.12 3.37 31.98
C ARG A 97 -7.72 4.45 32.99
N ALA A 98 -6.88 5.40 32.59
CA ALA A 98 -6.49 6.52 33.45
C ALA A 98 -7.69 7.43 33.76
N LEU A 99 -8.48 7.76 32.74
CA LEU A 99 -9.68 8.60 32.87
C LEU A 99 -10.80 7.93 33.68
N ALA A 100 -10.96 6.61 33.55
CA ALA A 100 -11.92 5.85 34.35
C ALA A 100 -11.59 5.87 35.86
N PHE A 101 -10.33 6.04 36.23
CA PHE A 101 -9.91 6.18 37.63
C PHE A 101 -10.16 7.60 38.16
N THR A 102 -10.12 8.61 37.30
CA THR A 102 -10.40 10.01 37.67
C THR A 102 -11.90 10.36 37.64
N GLY A 103 -12.76 9.43 37.23
CA GLY A 103 -14.20 9.62 37.05
C GLY A 103 -15.06 8.73 37.95
N ARG A 104 -14.98 8.93 39.27
CA ARG A 104 -16.07 8.75 40.24
C ARG A 104 -15.59 9.24 41.61
N GLY A 105 -15.69 10.55 41.78
CA GLY A 105 -15.70 11.20 43.07
C GLY A 105 -16.83 12.22 43.03
N GLU A 106 -18.06 11.71 42.95
CA GLU A 106 -19.31 12.13 43.63
C GLU A 106 -20.36 11.02 43.38
#